data_AF-C8P8W6-F1
#
_entry.id   AF-C8P8W6-F1
#
_cell.length_a   1.000
_cell.length_b   1.000
_cell.length_c   1.000
_cell.angle_alpha   90.00
_cell.angle_beta   90.00
_cell.angle_gamma   90.00
#
_symmetry.space_group_name_H-M   'P 1'
#
loop_
_entity.id
_entity.type
_entity.pdbx_description
1 polymer ?
#
loop_
_entity_poly.entity_id
_entity_poly.type
_entity_poly.pdbx_seq_one_letter_code
_entity_poly.pdbx_strand_id
1 'polypeptide(L)'
;MMEKYKTVYVFDTQTPSHKYIGQRLVEGDYQLQPNETLDEPQKGQDNFWNAETGAWVTSTVTVYCYDVNNNNSLSDMFSVPAGTTLKAGQTTVVPKDGLYEPQFNGTAWESGITEAEWNAQQPKVEVKPTAQQKANAEMSVQIAQMKQEQVQQAKLNAQLTLDIAALKKQMKAEAPSTQEG
;
A
#
# COMPACT_ATOMS: atom_id res chain seq x y z
N MET A 1 -34.35 -54.55 15.71
CA MET A 1 -35.15 -53.44 15.15
C MET A 1 -34.15 -52.41 14.62
N MET A 2 -34.15 -52.12 13.32
CA MET A 2 -33.43 -50.94 12.82
C MET A 2 -34.13 -49.69 13.35
N GLU A 3 -33.36 -48.70 13.81
CA GLU A 3 -33.94 -47.40 14.16
C GLU A 3 -34.62 -46.80 12.92
N LYS A 4 -35.88 -46.38 13.07
CA LYS A 4 -36.66 -45.83 11.95
C LYS A 4 -36.02 -44.56 11.38
N TYR A 5 -35.31 -43.82 12.23
CA TYR A 5 -34.60 -42.60 11.88
C TYR A 5 -33.30 -42.46 12.68
N LYS A 6 -32.34 -41.73 12.13
CA LYS A 6 -31.09 -41.32 12.79
C LYS A 6 -30.79 -39.85 12.51
N THR A 7 -30.03 -39.21 13.41
CA THR A 7 -29.56 -37.84 13.21
C THR A 7 -28.22 -37.86 12.49
N VAL A 8 -28.08 -36.99 11.49
CA VAL A 8 -26.80 -36.73 10.82
C VAL A 8 -26.39 -35.27 11.04
N TYR A 9 -25.09 -35.05 11.19
CA TYR A 9 -24.48 -33.76 11.39
C TYR A 9 -23.72 -33.37 10.14
N VAL A 10 -23.88 -32.11 9.72
CA VAL A 10 -23.43 -31.60 8.43
C VAL A 10 -22.33 -30.58 8.65
N PHE A 11 -21.25 -30.68 7.88
CA PHE A 11 -20.17 -29.69 7.84
C PHE A 11 -20.05 -29.04 6.46
N ASP A 12 -19.48 -27.84 6.42
CA ASP A 12 -19.24 -27.07 5.20
C ASP A 12 -18.01 -27.56 4.45
N THR A 13 -18.17 -28.12 3.25
CA THR A 13 -17.03 -28.54 2.42
C THR A 13 -16.52 -27.45 1.47
N GLN A 14 -17.14 -26.28 1.45
CA GLN A 14 -16.67 -25.14 0.64
C GLN A 14 -15.51 -24.41 1.31
N THR A 15 -15.37 -24.56 2.63
CA THR A 15 -14.27 -23.98 3.41
C THR A 15 -13.33 -25.07 3.92
N PRO A 16 -12.00 -24.89 3.84
CA PRO A 16 -11.03 -25.89 4.35
C PRO A 16 -11.14 -26.15 5.86
N SER A 17 -11.85 -25.29 6.60
CA SER A 17 -12.08 -25.43 8.04
C SER A 17 -13.18 -26.44 8.36
N HIS A 18 -14.02 -26.84 7.40
CA HIS A 18 -15.11 -27.79 7.60
C HIS A 18 -16.02 -27.47 8.79
N LYS A 19 -16.43 -26.21 8.90
CA LYS A 19 -17.28 -25.76 10.02
C LYS A 19 -18.60 -26.53 10.07
N TYR A 20 -19.05 -26.89 11.26
CA TYR A 20 -20.40 -27.43 11.49
C TYR A 20 -21.47 -26.42 11.05
N ILE A 21 -22.41 -26.87 10.22
CA ILE A 21 -23.48 -26.02 9.65
C ILE A 21 -24.90 -26.44 10.04
N GLY A 22 -25.07 -27.63 10.62
CA GLY A 22 -26.37 -28.05 11.12
C GLY A 22 -26.54 -29.56 11.21
N GLN A 23 -27.74 -29.98 11.58
CA GLN A 23 -28.12 -31.37 11.71
C GLN A 23 -29.47 -31.62 11.06
N ARG A 24 -29.75 -32.87 10.69
CA ARG A 24 -31.07 -33.28 10.20
C ARG A 24 -31.36 -34.73 10.55
N LEU A 25 -32.65 -35.05 10.61
CA LEU A 25 -33.14 -36.41 10.81
C LEU A 25 -33.30 -37.09 9.44
N VAL A 26 -32.80 -38.31 9.32
CA VAL A 26 -32.85 -39.13 8.10
C VAL A 26 -33.31 -40.54 8.44
N GLU A 27 -33.72 -41.32 7.44
CA GLU A 27 -34.11 -42.72 7.63
C GLU A 27 -32.94 -43.58 8.12
N GLY A 28 -33.22 -44.68 8.82
CA GLY A 28 -32.17 -45.53 9.42
C GLY A 28 -31.18 -46.11 8.40
N ASP A 29 -31.67 -46.46 7.21
CA ASP A 29 -30.92 -47.03 6.08
C ASP A 29 -30.29 -45.96 5.16
N TYR A 30 -30.50 -44.68 5.47
CA TYR A 30 -29.94 -43.56 4.72
C TYR A 30 -28.40 -43.64 4.61
N GLN A 31 -27.88 -43.38 3.41
CA GLN A 31 -26.45 -43.34 3.12
C GLN A 31 -25.91 -41.91 3.26
N LEU A 32 -24.86 -41.74 4.08
CA LEU A 32 -24.28 -40.43 4.36
C LEU A 32 -23.72 -39.78 3.09
N GLN A 33 -23.94 -38.48 2.94
CA GLN A 33 -23.21 -37.67 1.95
C GLN A 33 -21.79 -37.39 2.42
N PRO A 34 -20.88 -36.98 1.51
CA PRO A 34 -19.48 -36.68 1.84
C PRO A 34 -19.29 -35.59 2.91
N ASN A 35 -20.31 -34.74 3.13
CA ASN A 35 -20.29 -33.65 4.09
C ASN A 35 -21.08 -33.97 5.38
N GLU A 36 -21.35 -35.24 5.65
CA GLU A 36 -22.16 -35.70 6.77
C GLU A 36 -21.42 -36.70 7.66
N THR A 37 -21.72 -36.67 8.95
CA THR A 37 -21.24 -37.63 9.95
C THR A 37 -22.37 -38.02 10.93
N LEU A 38 -22.21 -39.16 11.59
CA LEU A 38 -23.07 -39.57 12.71
C LEU A 38 -22.52 -39.12 14.06
N ASP A 39 -21.27 -38.65 14.10
CA ASP A 39 -20.64 -38.18 15.33
C ASP A 39 -21.23 -36.83 15.74
N GLU A 40 -21.72 -36.74 16.97
CA GLU A 40 -22.32 -35.52 17.50
C GLU A 40 -21.23 -34.45 17.77
N PRO A 41 -21.43 -33.20 17.31
CA PRO A 41 -20.53 -32.10 17.62
C PRO A 41 -20.58 -31.76 19.11
N GLN A 42 -19.51 -31.14 19.62
CA GLN A 42 -19.44 -30.71 21.01
C GLN A 42 -20.41 -29.56 21.27
N LYS A 43 -21.22 -29.68 22.32
CA LYS A 43 -22.26 -28.69 22.65
C LYS A 43 -21.66 -27.37 23.14
N GLY A 44 -22.20 -26.26 22.65
CA GLY A 44 -21.86 -24.91 23.12
C GLY A 44 -20.50 -24.38 22.64
N GLN A 45 -19.90 -24.98 21.62
CA GLN A 45 -18.63 -24.55 21.02
C GLN A 45 -18.74 -24.49 19.50
N ASP A 46 -17.81 -23.76 18.86
CA ASP A 46 -17.58 -23.96 17.43
C ASP A 46 -17.04 -25.38 17.19
N ASN A 47 -17.42 -25.98 16.07
CA ASN A 47 -17.02 -27.33 15.71
C ASN A 47 -16.55 -27.36 14.25
N PHE A 48 -15.45 -28.06 14.02
CA PHE A 48 -14.78 -28.19 12.72
C PHE A 48 -14.50 -29.68 12.47
N TRP A 49 -14.95 -30.21 11.34
CA TRP A 49 -14.80 -31.63 11.04
C TRP A 49 -13.41 -31.93 10.48
N ASN A 50 -12.60 -32.66 11.24
CA ASN A 50 -11.33 -33.17 10.76
C ASN A 50 -11.56 -34.54 10.08
N ALA A 51 -11.58 -34.54 8.74
CA ALA A 51 -11.81 -35.75 7.96
C ALA A 51 -10.65 -36.76 8.03
N GLU A 52 -9.44 -36.33 8.40
CA GLU A 52 -8.28 -37.22 8.57
C GLU A 52 -8.41 -38.05 9.85
N THR A 53 -8.94 -37.45 10.92
CA THR A 53 -9.15 -38.13 12.20
C THR A 53 -10.55 -38.70 12.36
N GLY A 54 -11.51 -38.27 11.53
CA GLY A 54 -12.91 -38.63 11.64
C GLY A 54 -13.57 -38.07 12.91
N ALA A 55 -13.18 -36.87 13.35
CA ALA A 55 -13.67 -36.29 14.60
C ALA A 55 -13.88 -34.77 14.52
N TRP A 56 -14.80 -34.28 15.35
CA TRP A 56 -14.97 -32.86 15.59
C TRP A 56 -13.84 -32.30 16.46
N VAL A 57 -13.32 -31.14 16.07
CA VAL A 57 -12.41 -30.32 16.89
C VAL A 57 -13.02 -28.94 17.13
N THR A 58 -12.61 -28.28 18.21
CA THR A 58 -13.17 -26.99 18.64
C THR A 58 -12.37 -25.77 18.19
N SER A 59 -11.29 -25.99 17.44
CA SER A 59 -10.41 -24.94 16.96
C SER A 59 -9.86 -25.24 15.58
N THR A 60 -9.42 -24.18 14.91
CA THR A 60 -8.71 -24.25 13.64
C THR A 60 -7.28 -23.77 13.81
N VAL A 61 -6.41 -24.17 12.89
CA VAL A 61 -5.06 -23.61 12.75
C VAL A 61 -4.96 -22.93 11.39
N THR A 62 -4.37 -21.74 11.37
CA THR A 62 -4.06 -21.04 10.12
C THR A 62 -2.80 -21.65 9.49
N VAL A 63 -2.94 -22.04 8.24
CA VAL A 63 -1.87 -22.59 7.40
C VAL A 63 -1.44 -21.51 6.43
N TYR A 64 -0.15 -21.22 6.42
CA TYR A 64 0.51 -20.36 5.44
C TYR A 64 1.13 -21.25 4.38
N CYS A 65 0.78 -20.99 3.12
CA CYS A 65 1.32 -21.69 1.97
C CYS A 65 2.51 -20.92 1.40
N TYR A 66 3.54 -21.65 1.02
CA TYR A 66 4.69 -21.13 0.31
C TYR A 66 4.90 -21.87 -1.00
N ASP A 67 5.23 -21.14 -2.06
CA ASP A 67 5.51 -21.73 -3.37
C ASP A 67 6.94 -22.30 -3.41
N VAL A 68 7.02 -23.63 -3.32
CA VAL A 68 8.27 -24.39 -3.36
C VAL A 68 9.06 -24.22 -4.67
N ASN A 69 8.42 -23.77 -5.74
CA ASN A 69 9.06 -23.50 -7.03
C ASN A 69 9.46 -22.03 -7.21
N ASN A 70 8.99 -21.15 -6.33
CA ASN A 70 9.24 -19.72 -6.38
C ASN A 70 9.85 -19.23 -5.05
N ASN A 71 11.04 -19.75 -4.73
CA ASN A 71 11.83 -19.39 -3.55
C ASN A 71 11.06 -19.44 -2.22
N ASN A 72 10.12 -20.38 -2.07
CA ASN A 72 9.25 -20.48 -0.89
C ASN A 72 8.56 -19.14 -0.54
N SER A 73 8.19 -18.37 -1.55
CA SER A 73 7.44 -17.13 -1.36
C SER A 73 6.04 -17.41 -0.81
N LEU A 74 5.56 -16.54 0.08
CA LEU A 74 4.21 -16.61 0.63
C LEU A 74 3.19 -16.52 -0.51
N SER A 75 2.34 -17.55 -0.64
CA SER A 75 1.41 -17.67 -1.78
C SER A 75 -0.05 -17.63 -1.37
N ASP A 76 -0.41 -18.20 -0.22
CA ASP A 76 -1.80 -18.26 0.25
C ASP A 76 -1.89 -18.48 1.76
N MET A 77 -3.09 -18.28 2.32
CA MET A 77 -3.39 -18.55 3.73
C MET A 77 -4.84 -19.02 3.89
N PHE A 78 -5.04 -20.11 4.63
CA PHE A 78 -6.37 -20.59 4.99
C PHE A 78 -6.38 -21.29 6.35
N SER A 79 -7.56 -21.50 6.92
CA SER A 79 -7.72 -22.20 8.20
C SER A 79 -8.24 -23.61 8.00
N VAL A 80 -7.66 -24.57 8.73
CA VAL A 80 -8.06 -25.98 8.74
C VAL A 80 -8.38 -26.44 10.15
N PRO A 81 -9.15 -27.54 10.35
CA PRO A 81 -9.33 -28.15 11.67
C PRO A 81 -7.98 -28.40 12.36
N ALA A 82 -7.89 -28.11 13.66
CA ALA A 82 -6.69 -28.43 14.43
C ALA A 82 -6.34 -29.92 14.32
N GLY A 83 -5.04 -30.21 14.23
CA GLY A 83 -4.52 -31.57 14.03
C GLY A 83 -4.55 -32.08 12.58
N THR A 84 -4.97 -31.26 11.61
CA THR A 84 -4.81 -31.58 10.18
C THR A 84 -3.33 -31.70 9.82
N THR A 85 -2.97 -32.71 9.05
CA THR A 85 -1.60 -32.94 8.58
C THR A 85 -1.24 -31.93 7.50
N LEU A 86 -0.15 -31.18 7.71
CA LEU A 86 0.32 -30.23 6.71
C LEU A 86 1.01 -30.94 5.54
N LYS A 87 0.79 -30.43 4.33
CA LYS A 87 1.45 -30.90 3.10
C LYS A 87 2.77 -30.14 2.88
N ALA A 88 3.59 -30.64 1.95
CA ALA A 88 4.74 -29.87 1.48
C ALA A 88 4.31 -28.50 0.94
N GLY A 89 5.06 -27.45 1.24
CA GLY A 89 4.67 -26.07 0.90
C GLY A 89 3.73 -25.43 1.91
N GLN A 90 3.53 -26.02 3.09
CA GLN A 90 2.64 -25.49 4.14
C GLN A 90 3.35 -25.40 5.49
N THR A 91 3.00 -24.37 6.25
CA THR A 91 3.51 -24.17 7.62
C THR A 91 2.46 -23.48 8.49
N THR A 92 2.51 -23.74 9.81
CA THR A 92 1.74 -22.98 10.80
C THR A 92 2.55 -21.82 11.39
N VAL A 93 3.81 -21.65 10.96
CA VAL A 93 4.65 -20.54 11.39
C VAL A 93 4.13 -19.25 10.79
N VAL A 94 3.82 -18.28 11.64
CA VAL A 94 3.25 -16.99 11.23
C VAL A 94 4.35 -16.10 10.64
N PRO A 95 4.14 -15.48 9.46
CA PRO A 95 5.03 -14.44 8.95
C PRO A 95 5.07 -13.25 9.90
N LYS A 96 6.26 -12.69 10.15
CA LYS A 96 6.38 -11.45 10.91
C LYS A 96 5.87 -10.28 10.07
N ASP A 97 5.32 -9.27 10.73
CA ASP A 97 4.95 -8.02 10.07
C ASP A 97 6.21 -7.29 9.55
N GLY A 98 6.07 -6.55 8.44
CA GLY A 98 7.13 -5.73 7.88
C GLY A 98 8.15 -6.46 7.01
N LEU A 99 7.90 -7.73 6.66
CA LEU A 99 8.72 -8.46 5.69
C LEU A 99 8.38 -8.00 4.26
N TYR A 100 9.40 -7.69 3.47
CA TYR A 100 9.26 -7.39 2.04
C TYR A 100 9.47 -8.67 1.24
N GLU A 101 8.43 -9.07 0.49
CA GLU A 101 8.36 -10.35 -0.22
C GLU A 101 8.75 -11.56 0.66
N PRO A 102 7.88 -11.95 1.62
CA PRO A 102 8.23 -12.98 2.60
C PRO A 102 8.58 -14.34 1.96
N GLN A 103 9.68 -14.94 2.40
CA GLN A 103 10.16 -16.25 1.98
C GLN A 103 10.36 -17.18 3.19
N PHE A 104 9.96 -18.44 3.07
CA PHE A 104 10.09 -19.41 4.15
C PHE A 104 11.40 -20.21 4.04
N ASN A 105 12.24 -20.15 5.07
CA ASN A 105 13.55 -20.83 5.09
C ASN A 105 13.48 -22.28 5.63
N GLY A 106 12.29 -22.79 5.92
CA GLY A 106 12.06 -24.09 6.56
C GLY A 106 11.76 -24.01 8.06
N THR A 107 12.11 -22.91 8.72
CA THR A 107 11.87 -22.67 10.15
C THR A 107 11.11 -21.38 10.41
N ALA A 108 11.42 -20.32 9.67
CA ALA A 108 10.84 -19.00 9.84
C ALA A 108 10.67 -18.27 8.49
N TRP A 109 9.85 -17.22 8.52
CA TRP A 109 9.72 -16.27 7.41
C TRP A 109 10.79 -15.19 7.50
N GLU A 110 11.44 -14.93 6.38
CA GLU A 110 12.44 -13.89 6.19
C GLU A 110 12.04 -12.98 5.04
N SER A 111 12.62 -11.78 4.97
CA SER A 111 12.40 -10.89 3.84
C SER A 111 13.17 -11.42 2.63
N GLY A 112 12.49 -11.62 1.50
CA GLY A 112 13.12 -11.98 0.24
C GLY A 112 13.92 -10.84 -0.37
N ILE A 113 13.51 -9.59 -0.09
CA ILE A 113 14.21 -8.38 -0.53
C ILE A 113 14.34 -7.37 0.61
N THR A 114 15.27 -6.43 0.47
CA THR A 114 15.41 -5.29 1.37
C THR A 114 14.35 -4.22 1.09
N GLU A 115 14.11 -3.35 2.07
CA GLU A 115 13.26 -2.16 1.90
C GLU A 115 13.75 -1.27 0.74
N ALA A 116 15.07 -1.13 0.57
CA ALA A 116 15.65 -0.34 -0.50
C ALA A 116 15.32 -0.92 -1.89
N GLU A 117 15.39 -2.24 -2.03
CA GLU A 117 15.03 -2.95 -3.25
C GLU A 117 13.52 -2.87 -3.52
N TRP A 118 12.69 -3.04 -2.49
CA TRP A 118 11.24 -2.89 -2.62
C TRP A 118 10.86 -1.47 -3.05
N ASN A 119 11.44 -0.44 -2.42
CA ASN A 119 11.25 0.95 -2.77
C ASN A 119 11.75 1.28 -4.18
N ALA A 120 12.82 0.64 -4.65
CA ALA A 120 13.33 0.83 -6.00
C ALA A 120 12.38 0.25 -7.07
N GLN A 121 11.62 -0.80 -6.72
CA GLN A 121 10.60 -1.40 -7.58
C GLN A 121 9.26 -0.66 -7.54
N GLN A 122 9.00 0.16 -6.52
CA GLN A 122 7.79 0.95 -6.45
C GLN A 122 7.72 1.98 -7.60
N PRO A 123 6.52 2.25 -8.15
CA PRO A 123 6.34 3.28 -9.16
C PRO A 123 6.92 4.62 -8.70
N LYS A 124 7.95 5.11 -9.39
CA LYS A 124 8.46 6.46 -9.15
C LYS A 124 7.43 7.46 -9.67
N VAL A 125 6.73 8.12 -8.75
CA VAL A 125 5.86 9.23 -9.12
C VAL A 125 6.75 10.34 -9.66
N GLU A 126 6.71 10.58 -10.98
CA GLU A 126 7.35 11.75 -11.58
C GLU A 126 6.71 13.01 -11.00
N VAL A 127 7.43 13.72 -10.14
CA VAL A 127 6.99 15.02 -9.61
C VAL A 127 7.23 16.08 -10.70
N LYS A 128 6.31 16.19 -11.64
CA LYS A 128 6.33 17.30 -12.61
C LYS A 128 6.07 18.61 -11.85
N PRO A 129 6.85 19.69 -12.11
CA PRO A 129 6.59 20.98 -11.48
C PRO A 129 5.15 21.40 -11.70
N THR A 130 4.46 21.76 -10.61
CA THR A 130 3.07 22.21 -10.68
C THR A 130 2.98 23.51 -11.47
N ALA A 131 1.79 23.83 -12.00
CA ALA A 131 1.56 25.10 -12.68
C ALA A 131 1.93 26.30 -11.79
N GLN A 132 1.67 26.21 -10.48
CA GLN A 132 2.04 27.25 -9.51
C GLN A 132 3.55 27.41 -9.37
N GLN A 133 4.31 26.31 -9.34
CA GLN A 133 5.78 26.36 -9.26
C GLN A 133 6.38 26.99 -10.51
N LYS A 134 5.83 26.69 -11.70
CA LYS A 134 6.24 27.33 -12.96
C LYS A 134 5.91 28.82 -12.96
N ALA A 135 4.69 29.19 -12.57
CA ALA A 135 4.26 30.59 -12.50
C ALA A 135 5.13 31.40 -11.51
N ASN A 136 5.47 30.83 -10.34
CA ASN A 136 6.34 31.48 -9.37
C ASN A 136 7.76 31.69 -9.91
N ALA A 137 8.30 30.73 -10.66
CA ALA A 137 9.61 30.85 -11.30
C ALA A 137 9.61 31.95 -12.38
N GLU A 138 8.59 31.97 -13.24
CA GLU A 138 8.41 33.00 -14.27
C GLU A 138 8.28 34.41 -13.66
N MET A 139 7.47 34.56 -12.61
CA MET A 139 7.34 35.81 -11.87
C MET A 139 8.67 36.27 -11.26
N SER A 140 9.47 35.34 -10.73
CA SER A 140 10.79 35.66 -10.17
C SER A 140 11.76 36.17 -11.24
N VAL A 141 11.73 35.57 -12.44
CA VAL A 141 12.52 36.04 -13.60
C VAL A 141 12.07 37.44 -14.02
N GLN A 142 10.77 37.68 -14.11
CA GLN A 142 10.24 39.01 -14.44
C GLN A 142 10.62 40.07 -13.40
N ILE A 143 10.57 39.76 -12.11
CA ILE A 143 11.01 40.67 -11.04
C ILE A 143 12.50 40.99 -11.16
N ALA A 144 13.34 40.00 -11.48
CA ALA A 144 14.76 40.22 -11.69
C ALA A 144 15.03 41.15 -12.89
N GLN A 145 14.30 40.95 -13.99
CA GLN A 145 14.37 41.83 -15.17
C GLN A 145 13.92 43.25 -14.86
N MET A 146 12.77 43.44 -14.19
CA MET A 146 12.28 44.75 -13.78
C MET A 146 13.26 45.48 -12.86
N LYS A 147 13.92 44.77 -11.93
CA LYS A 147 14.97 45.38 -11.09
C LYS A 147 16.17 45.86 -11.91
N GLN A 148 16.58 45.10 -12.94
CA GLN A 148 17.65 45.54 -13.84
C GLN A 148 17.24 46.77 -14.64
N GLU A 149 16.02 46.81 -15.17
CA GLU A 149 15.48 47.96 -15.89
C GLU A 149 15.39 49.20 -14.99
N GLN A 150 14.95 49.05 -13.74
CA GLN A 150 14.91 50.14 -12.76
C GLN A 150 16.31 50.74 -12.50
N VAL A 151 17.34 49.90 -12.39
CA VAL A 151 18.74 50.36 -12.23
C VAL A 151 19.21 51.13 -13.47
N GLN A 152 18.85 50.67 -14.66
CA GLN A 152 19.19 51.39 -15.90
C GLN A 152 18.46 52.73 -15.99
N GLN A 153 17.17 52.77 -15.65
CA GLN A 153 16.39 53.99 -15.62
C GLN A 153 16.95 55.00 -14.62
N ALA A 154 17.36 54.55 -13.43
CA ALA A 154 18.00 55.42 -12.43
C ALA A 154 19.30 56.06 -12.97
N LYS A 155 20.11 55.31 -13.74
CA LYS A 155 21.32 55.85 -14.40
C LYS A 155 20.97 56.90 -15.46
N LEU A 156 19.97 56.63 -16.31
CA LEU A 156 19.52 57.59 -17.32
C LEU A 156 19.01 58.89 -16.67
N ASN A 157 18.21 58.79 -15.61
CA ASN A 157 17.70 59.95 -14.89
C ASN A 157 18.84 60.79 -14.27
N ALA A 158 19.87 60.15 -13.72
CA ALA A 158 21.05 60.84 -13.20
C ALA A 158 21.81 61.56 -14.32
N GLN A 159 21.98 60.93 -15.48
CA GLN A 159 22.65 61.53 -16.64
C GLN A 159 21.88 62.76 -17.15
N LEU A 160 20.56 62.64 -17.36
CA LEU A 160 19.72 63.76 -17.78
C LEU A 160 19.79 64.94 -16.81
N THR A 161 19.86 64.65 -15.50
CA THR A 161 20.00 65.70 -14.48
C THR A 161 21.33 66.45 -14.62
N LEU A 162 22.43 65.73 -14.86
CA LEU A 162 23.74 66.32 -15.12
C LEU A 162 23.73 67.17 -16.40
N ASP A 163 23.13 66.66 -17.48
CA ASP A 163 23.04 67.35 -18.76
C ASP A 163 22.22 68.65 -18.63
N ILE A 164 21.09 68.62 -17.90
CA ILE A 164 20.29 69.81 -17.60
C ILE A 164 21.09 70.83 -16.78
N ALA A 165 21.87 70.39 -15.80
CA ALA A 165 22.70 71.28 -15.00
C ALA A 165 23.81 71.94 -15.84
N ALA A 166 24.43 71.17 -16.75
CA ALA A 166 25.44 71.67 -17.68
C ALA A 166 24.86 72.71 -18.65
N LEU A 167 23.70 72.42 -19.26
CA LEU A 167 22.99 73.35 -20.15
C LEU A 167 22.60 74.64 -19.43
N LYS A 168 22.05 74.57 -18.21
CA LYS A 168 21.74 75.76 -17.41
C LYS A 168 22.97 76.62 -17.10
N LYS A 169 24.14 75.99 -16.91
CA LYS A 169 25.40 76.71 -16.68
C LYS A 169 25.88 77.41 -17.95
N GLN A 170 25.76 76.78 -19.11
CA GLN A 170 26.07 77.38 -20.41
C GLN A 170 25.15 78.58 -20.69
N MET A 171 23.84 78.44 -20.51
CA MET A 171 22.88 79.54 -20.70
C MET A 171 23.11 80.74 -19.78
N LYS A 172 23.61 80.53 -18.55
CA LYS A 172 23.97 81.63 -17.64
C LYS A 172 25.29 82.32 -18.02
N ALA A 173 26.19 81.63 -18.70
CA ALA A 173 27.43 82.22 -19.20
C ALA A 173 27.22 83.07 -20.48
N GLU A 174 26.09 82.89 -21.16
CA GLU A 174 25.71 83.61 -22.39
C GLU A 174 24.70 84.76 -22.16
N ALA A 175 24.39 85.12 -20.91
CA ALA A 175 23.58 86.31 -20.63
C ALA A 175 24.35 87.59 -21.06
N PRO A 176 23.80 88.45 -21.93
CA PRO A 176 24.56 89.52 -22.58
C PRO A 176 24.95 90.62 -21.59
N SER A 177 26.22 91.02 -21.64
CA SER A 177 26.65 92.34 -21.22
C SER A 177 26.02 93.37 -22.17
N THR A 178 24.88 93.94 -21.80
CA THR A 178 24.42 95.17 -22.43
C THR A 178 25.31 96.32 -21.92
N GLN A 179 26.32 96.67 -22.72
CA GLN A 179 26.89 98.02 -22.74
C GLN A 179 25.94 98.93 -23.50
N GLU A 180 25.83 100.19 -23.04
CA GLU A 180 25.51 101.46 -23.72
C GLU A 180 24.73 102.34 -22.73
N GLY A 181 25.06 103.60 -22.46
CA GLY A 181 26.10 104.54 -22.89
C GLY A 181 25.96 105.78 -21.98
#